data_AF-A0A967G335-F1
#
_entry.id   AF-A0A967G335-F1
#
_cell.length_a   1.000
_cell.length_b   1.000
_cell.length_c   1.000
_cell.angle_alpha   90.00
_cell.angle_beta   90.00
_cell.angle_gamma   90.00
#
_symmetry.space_group_name_H-M   'P 1'
#
loop_
_entity.id
_entity.type
_entity.pdbx_description
1 polymer ?
#
loop_
_entity_poly.entity_id
_entity_poly.type
_entity_poly.pdbx_seq_one_letter_code
_entity_poly.pdbx_strand_id
1 'polypeptide(L)'
;MSVWIKEGCCGDLIPRMQKAHGKLTELYAVRGKDLYVSSRRDGKHRSGSFHYNGCAEDILDYAKIVSLLDIKHALGRDFDVVEYDWGYHVEYDPEPKP
;
A
#
# COMPACT_ATOMS: atom_id res chain seq x y z
N MET A 1 -7.98 15.06 5.47
CA MET A 1 -7.23 14.55 4.31
C MET A 1 -8.06 13.62 3.48
N SER A 2 -7.71 13.56 2.21
CA SER A 2 -8.39 12.78 1.19
C SER A 2 -7.56 11.55 0.83
N VAL A 3 -8.26 10.53 0.33
CA VAL A 3 -7.64 9.39 -0.35
C VAL A 3 -7.92 9.58 -1.83
N TRP A 4 -6.87 9.61 -2.64
CA TRP A 4 -6.94 9.71 -4.09
C TRP A 4 -6.59 8.35 -4.68
N ILE A 5 -7.47 7.80 -5.49
CA ILE A 5 -7.25 6.53 -6.18
C ILE A 5 -7.18 6.83 -7.68
N LYS A 6 -6.11 6.37 -8.34
CA LYS A 6 -5.94 6.53 -9.78
C LYS A 6 -7.15 5.97 -10.53
N GLU A 7 -7.63 6.71 -11.52
CA GLU A 7 -8.71 6.24 -12.38
C GLU A 7 -8.36 4.89 -13.03
N GLY A 8 -9.32 3.95 -12.99
CA GLY A 8 -9.11 2.57 -13.45
C GLY A 8 -8.43 1.65 -12.45
N CYS A 9 -7.95 2.16 -11.30
CA CYS A 9 -7.59 1.35 -10.14
C CYS A 9 -8.86 1.01 -9.34
N CYS A 10 -9.70 0.14 -9.91
CA CYS A 10 -11.02 -0.21 -9.36
C CYS A 10 -11.01 -1.55 -8.60
N GLY A 11 -9.83 -2.14 -8.39
CA GLY A 11 -9.67 -3.42 -7.72
C GLY A 11 -10.04 -3.37 -6.24
N ASP A 12 -10.71 -4.42 -5.79
CA ASP A 12 -10.94 -4.68 -4.38
C ASP A 12 -9.67 -5.15 -3.66
N LEU A 13 -9.61 -4.85 -2.37
CA LEU A 13 -8.62 -5.36 -1.45
C LEU A 13 -9.26 -6.43 -0.56
N ILE A 14 -8.50 -7.45 -0.18
CA ILE A 14 -8.95 -8.39 0.85
C ILE A 14 -9.15 -7.65 2.20
N PRO A 15 -9.95 -8.17 3.15
CA PRO A 15 -10.23 -7.47 4.40
C PRO A 15 -8.98 -7.05 5.21
N ARG A 16 -7.90 -7.86 5.17
CA ARG A 16 -6.63 -7.53 5.81
C ARG A 16 -5.97 -6.30 5.19
N MET A 17 -5.95 -6.22 3.86
CA MET A 17 -5.44 -5.06 3.12
C MET A 17 -6.36 -3.83 3.26
N GLN A 18 -7.68 -3.99 3.34
CA GLN A 18 -8.58 -2.87 3.65
C GLN A 18 -8.27 -2.24 5.02
N LYS A 19 -7.97 -3.08 6.02
CA LYS A 19 -7.54 -2.60 7.34
C LYS A 19 -6.18 -1.89 7.27
N ALA A 20 -5.23 -2.42 6.49
CA ALA A 20 -3.94 -1.77 6.24
C ALA A 20 -4.11 -0.41 5.57
N HIS A 21 -4.97 -0.33 4.55
CA HIS A 21 -5.32 0.90 3.86
C HIS A 21 -5.87 1.98 4.81
N GLY A 22 -6.72 1.59 5.77
CA GLY A 22 -7.21 2.49 6.81
C GLY A 22 -6.08 3.05 7.69
N LYS A 23 -5.17 2.18 8.15
CA LYS A 23 -3.98 2.60 8.92
C LYS A 23 -3.06 3.52 8.14
N LEU A 24 -2.86 3.25 6.85
CA LEU A 24 -2.08 4.11 5.95
C LEU A 24 -2.75 5.47 5.80
N THR A 25 -4.07 5.50 5.62
CA THR A 25 -4.84 6.74 5.55
C THR A 25 -4.65 7.58 6.81
N GLU A 26 -4.73 6.96 7.99
CA GLU A 26 -4.48 7.64 9.28
C GLU A 26 -3.03 8.12 9.41
N LEU A 27 -2.05 7.30 9.03
CA LEU A 27 -0.63 7.67 9.08
C LEU A 27 -0.34 8.88 8.19
N TYR A 28 -0.82 8.86 6.95
CA TYR A 28 -0.70 9.98 6.03
C TYR A 28 -1.44 11.21 6.58
N ALA A 29 -2.64 11.03 7.17
CA ALA A 29 -3.40 12.05 7.91
C ALA A 29 -2.56 12.79 8.96
N VAL A 30 -1.85 12.05 9.80
CA VAL A 30 -1.00 12.61 10.87
C VAL A 30 0.20 13.39 10.29
N ARG A 31 0.69 13.00 9.11
CA ARG A 31 1.83 13.67 8.46
C ARG A 31 1.44 14.86 7.58
N GLY A 32 0.17 15.25 7.55
CA GLY A 32 -0.28 16.39 6.74
C GLY A 32 -0.21 16.16 5.22
N LYS A 33 -0.11 14.90 4.75
CA LYS A 33 -0.20 14.52 3.33
C LYS A 33 -1.42 13.65 2.96
N ASP A 34 -2.07 13.91 1.83
CA ASP A 34 -3.10 13.00 1.28
C ASP A 34 -2.52 11.64 0.84
N LEU A 35 -3.31 10.57 0.94
CA LEU A 35 -2.89 9.23 0.48
C LEU A 35 -3.21 9.08 -1.01
N TYR A 36 -2.21 8.77 -1.84
CA TYR A 36 -2.37 8.56 -3.28
C TYR A 36 -2.13 7.08 -3.63
N VAL A 37 -3.15 6.38 -4.10
CA VAL A 37 -3.09 4.97 -4.50
C VAL A 37 -3.00 4.88 -6.02
N SER A 38 -1.95 4.26 -6.54
CA SER A 38 -1.73 4.09 -7.99
C SER A 38 -2.17 2.71 -8.50
N SER A 39 -2.17 1.68 -7.66
CA SER A 39 -2.57 0.31 -8.01
C SER A 39 -3.14 -0.45 -6.81
N ARG A 40 -4.03 -1.41 -7.10
CA ARG A 40 -4.66 -2.39 -6.19
C ARG A 40 -4.82 -3.69 -7.00
N ARG A 41 -5.95 -4.41 -6.89
CA ARG A 41 -6.24 -5.50 -7.81
C ARG A 41 -6.39 -5.03 -9.26
N ASP A 42 -5.41 -5.35 -10.09
CA ASP A 42 -5.42 -5.03 -11.52
C ASP A 42 -4.70 -6.12 -12.35
N GLY A 43 -4.68 -5.94 -13.69
CA GLY A 43 -4.17 -6.90 -14.66
C GLY A 43 -2.75 -6.65 -15.20
N LYS A 44 -1.94 -5.76 -14.60
CA LYS A 44 -0.73 -5.19 -15.25
C LYS A 44 0.59 -5.65 -14.65
N HIS A 45 0.57 -6.58 -13.70
CA HIS A 45 1.75 -6.93 -12.89
C HIS A 45 2.51 -8.15 -13.42
N ARG A 46 3.68 -8.43 -12.86
CA ARG A 46 4.42 -9.67 -13.17
C ARG A 46 3.62 -10.91 -12.73
N SER A 47 3.92 -12.06 -13.35
CA SER A 47 3.39 -13.35 -12.89
C SER A 47 3.68 -13.56 -11.40
N GLY A 48 2.69 -14.07 -10.66
CA GLY A 48 2.78 -14.29 -9.21
C GLY A 48 2.57 -13.03 -8.34
N SER A 49 2.20 -11.88 -8.91
CA SER A 49 1.92 -10.68 -8.12
C SER A 49 0.71 -10.81 -7.19
N PHE A 50 0.84 -10.30 -5.98
CA PHE A 50 -0.24 -10.17 -4.99
C PHE A 50 -1.24 -9.03 -5.29
N HIS A 51 -1.03 -8.26 -6.36
CA HIS A 51 -2.12 -7.42 -6.85
C HIS A 51 -3.27 -8.28 -7.37
N TYR A 52 -3.01 -9.41 -8.03
CA TYR A 52 -4.07 -10.22 -8.67
C TYR A 52 -5.12 -10.80 -7.72
N ASN A 53 -4.77 -11.00 -6.45
CA ASN A 53 -5.67 -11.49 -5.41
C ASN A 53 -6.15 -10.38 -4.45
N GLY A 54 -5.78 -9.10 -4.71
CA GLY A 54 -6.12 -7.98 -3.84
C GLY A 54 -5.35 -7.98 -2.51
N CYS A 55 -4.21 -8.67 -2.46
CA CYS A 55 -3.30 -8.68 -1.32
C CYS A 55 -2.22 -7.60 -1.41
N ALA A 56 -2.22 -6.73 -2.43
CA ALA A 56 -1.26 -5.63 -2.56
C ALA A 56 -1.90 -4.32 -3.01
N GLU A 57 -1.29 -3.21 -2.62
CA GLU A 57 -1.56 -1.86 -3.13
C GLU A 57 -0.26 -1.06 -3.30
N ASP A 58 -0.24 -0.20 -4.30
CA ASP A 58 0.86 0.74 -4.56
C ASP A 58 0.45 2.16 -4.18
N ILE A 59 1.34 2.85 -3.49
CA ILE A 59 1.16 4.20 -2.96
C ILE A 59 2.17 5.13 -3.61
N LEU A 60 1.75 6.32 -4.03
CA LEU A 60 2.64 7.37 -4.54
C LEU A 60 3.06 8.31 -3.41
N ASP A 61 4.37 8.40 -3.18
CA ASP A 61 4.97 9.38 -2.26
C ASP A 61 6.41 9.72 -2.69
N TYR A 62 6.51 10.55 -3.74
CA TYR A 62 7.80 11.03 -4.28
C TYR A 62 8.65 11.79 -3.26
N ALA A 63 8.01 12.51 -2.33
CA ALA A 63 8.70 13.32 -1.34
C ALA A 63 9.04 12.53 -0.07
N LYS A 64 8.57 11.28 0.04
CA LYS A 64 8.82 10.37 1.17
C LYS A 64 8.49 11.01 2.51
N ILE A 65 7.36 11.71 2.56
CA ILE A 65 6.89 12.41 3.76
C ILE A 65 6.56 11.40 4.87
N VAL A 66 6.06 10.23 4.48
CA VAL A 66 5.92 9.07 5.36
C VAL A 66 7.09 8.13 5.08
N SER A 67 7.91 7.83 6.08
CA SER A 67 9.08 6.95 5.88
C SER A 67 8.68 5.48 5.75
N LEU A 68 9.53 4.67 5.12
CA LEU A 68 9.35 3.20 5.10
C LEU A 68 9.18 2.62 6.50
N LEU A 69 9.93 3.13 7.48
CA LEU A 69 9.88 2.65 8.86
C LEU A 69 8.54 2.98 9.52
N ASP A 70 7.99 4.18 9.28
CA ASP A 70 6.66 4.55 9.77
C ASP A 70 5.59 3.59 9.24
N ILE A 71 5.65 3.25 7.96
CA ILE A 71 4.71 2.31 7.32
C ILE A 71 4.84 0.92 7.94
N LYS A 72 6.07 0.40 8.05
CA LYS A 72 6.33 -0.92 8.64
C LYS A 72 5.84 -0.99 10.09
N HIS A 73 6.08 0.05 10.89
CA HIS A 73 5.56 0.13 12.26
C HIS A 73 4.04 0.18 12.32
N ALA A 74 3.39 0.95 11.44
CA ALA A 74 1.93 1.06 11.42
C ALA A 74 1.26 -0.27 11.03
N LEU A 75 1.80 -0.97 10.02
CA LEU A 75 1.19 -2.17 9.47
C LEU A 75 1.49 -3.42 10.29
N GLY A 76 2.73 -3.57 10.76
CA GLY A 76 3.20 -4.73 11.50
C GLY A 76 3.81 -5.81 10.60
N ARG A 77 4.21 -6.93 11.21
CA ARG A 77 5.05 -7.96 10.59
C ARG A 77 4.40 -8.79 9.49
N ASP A 78 3.08 -8.79 9.39
CA ASP A 78 2.35 -9.61 8.40
C ASP A 78 2.30 -8.91 7.02
N PHE A 79 2.99 -7.77 6.88
CA PHE A 79 3.04 -6.98 5.66
C PHE A 79 4.47 -6.83 5.19
N ASP A 80 4.69 -7.10 3.91
CA ASP A 80 5.91 -6.71 3.24
C ASP A 80 5.71 -5.31 2.65
N VAL A 81 6.73 -4.47 2.81
CA VAL A 81 6.71 -3.09 2.36
C VAL A 81 8.02 -2.81 1.66
N VAL A 82 7.93 -2.55 0.37
CA VAL A 82 9.06 -2.25 -0.51
C VAL A 82 9.00 -0.78 -0.87
N GLU A 83 10.13 -0.09 -0.71
CA GLU A 83 10.28 1.30 -1.15
C GLU A 83 10.81 1.34 -2.58
N TYR A 84 10.18 2.17 -3.40
CA TYR A 84 10.63 2.57 -4.74
C TYR A 84 10.82 4.08 -4.81
N ASP A 85 11.52 4.58 -5.83
CA ASP A 85 11.77 6.03 -6.01
C ASP A 85 10.49 6.88 -5.97
N TRP A 86 9.39 6.34 -6.49
CA TRP A 86 8.11 7.04 -6.62
C TRP A 86 7.15 6.82 -5.45
N GLY A 87 7.44 5.88 -4.53
CA GLY A 87 6.48 5.50 -3.51
C GLY A 87 6.72 4.14 -2.87
N TYR A 88 5.64 3.46 -2.51
CA TYR A 88 5.68 2.24 -1.73
C TYR A 88 4.80 1.18 -2.35
N HIS A 89 5.30 -0.05 -2.37
CA HIS A 89 4.49 -1.23 -2.60
C HIS A 89 4.23 -1.91 -1.25
N VAL A 90 2.97 -2.15 -0.95
CA VAL A 90 2.51 -2.75 0.30
C VAL A 90 1.76 -4.02 -0.02
N GLU A 91 2.20 -5.15 0.51
CA GLU A 91 1.52 -6.42 0.33
C GLU A 91 1.31 -7.15 1.66
N TYR A 92 0.16 -7.82 1.78
CA TYR A 92 -0.12 -8.74 2.87
C TYR A 92 0.50 -10.10 2.56
N ASP A 93 1.59 -10.40 3.25
CA ASP A 93 2.34 -11.64 3.17
C ASP A 93 2.67 -12.12 4.59
N PRO A 94 1.76 -12.87 5.23
CA PRO A 94 1.94 -13.30 6.62
C PRO A 94 2.97 -14.42 6.77
N GLU A 95 3.47 -14.99 5.67
CA GLU A 95 4.45 -16.05 5.73
C GLU A 95 5.83 -15.50 6.15
N PRO A 96 6.55 -16.21 7.03
CA PRO A 96 7.91 -15.81 7.37
C PRO A 96 8.78 -15.81 6.11
N LYS A 97 9.35 -14.65 5.77
CA LYS A 97 10.41 -14.59 4.75
C LYS A 97 11.66 -15.31 5.33
N PRO A 98 12.34 -16.17 4.55
CA PRO A 98 13.53 -16.91 4.99
C PRO A 98 14.72 -16.01 5.35
#